data_AF-A0A3N5IMJ9-F1
#
_entry.id   AF-A0A3N5IMJ9-F1
#
_cell.length_a   1.000
_cell.length_b   1.000
_cell.length_c   1.000
_cell.angle_alpha   90.00
_cell.angle_beta   90.00
_cell.angle_gamma   90.00
#
_symmetry.space_group_name_H-M   'P 1'
#
loop_
_entity.id
_entity.type
_entity.pdbx_description
1 polymer ?
#
loop_
_entity_poly.entity_id
_entity_poly.type
_entity_poly.pdbx_seq_one_letter_code
_entity_poly.pdbx_strand_id
1 'polypeptide(L)'
;MFLQLSPEQRELQKQVKALVAERIAPRAAEIDARDEFPQESYQAFKETGLLKLSLPTEYGGIRANATTLCLVIEEISKSSPASALLVFPTQAVIRTIREVGTEEQKHRFFSTMSAGDKLAAFCLTEPNYGSDAGSLQTRANLENGAYVVNGSKTYITQGPHAHFYLVFVRTGPGKRTAGISALIIPRDTPGLSFGKKERKMGLGGSVTSEMILTDVRVPKDNLLLSEGQGWTILSRHSNPMRVWGAASMALGIAEGAYEAALEFAKQRTQFKRKIASFQSIRFMLADMK
;
A
#
# COMPACT_ATOMS: atom_id res chain seq x y z
N MET A 1 -30.17 -5.55 -0.65
CA MET A 1 -29.23 -6.63 -1.00
C MET A 1 -28.18 -6.70 0.11
N PHE A 2 -28.14 -7.76 0.91
CA PHE A 2 -27.08 -7.94 1.91
C PHE A 2 -25.87 -8.57 1.22
N LEU A 3 -24.72 -7.88 1.25
CA LEU A 3 -23.47 -8.44 0.76
C LEU A 3 -23.00 -9.50 1.77
N GLN A 4 -23.18 -10.77 1.44
CA GLN A 4 -22.65 -11.87 2.25
C GLN A 4 -21.22 -12.18 1.80
N LEU A 5 -20.29 -12.20 2.76
CA LEU A 5 -18.94 -12.71 2.52
C LEU A 5 -18.97 -14.20 2.22
N SER A 6 -18.11 -14.64 1.29
CA SER A 6 -17.90 -16.07 1.02
C SER A 6 -17.31 -16.79 2.24
N PRO A 7 -17.44 -18.12 2.35
CA PRO A 7 -16.81 -18.88 3.42
C PRO A 7 -15.30 -18.62 3.56
N GLU A 8 -14.59 -18.52 2.44
CA GLU A 8 -13.15 -18.27 2.38
C GLU A 8 -12.81 -16.86 2.86
N GLN A 9 -13.63 -15.86 2.49
CA GLN A 9 -13.45 -14.48 2.95
C GLN A 9 -13.68 -14.35 4.46
N ARG A 10 -14.67 -15.05 5.02
CA ARG A 10 -14.94 -15.06 6.47
C ARG A 10 -13.81 -15.72 7.24
N GLU A 11 -13.31 -16.85 6.74
CA GLU A 11 -12.20 -17.55 7.39
C GLU A 11 -10.92 -16.72 7.33
N LEU A 12 -10.60 -16.10 6.19
CA LEU A 12 -9.47 -15.17 6.09
C LEU A 12 -9.63 -13.98 7.05
N GLN A 13 -10.81 -13.36 7.12
CA GLN A 13 -11.07 -12.26 8.05
C GLN A 13 -10.81 -12.68 9.50
N LYS A 14 -11.30 -13.87 9.89
CA LYS A 14 -11.07 -14.43 11.23
C LYS A 14 -9.58 -14.66 11.52
N GLN A 15 -8.83 -15.19 10.55
CA GLN A 15 -7.39 -15.41 10.68
C GLN A 15 -6.62 -14.10 10.81
N VAL A 16 -6.94 -13.10 9.99
CA VAL A 16 -6.32 -11.76 10.06
C VAL A 16 -6.65 -11.10 11.39
N LYS A 17 -7.90 -11.18 11.87
CA LYS A 17 -8.30 -10.66 13.17
C LYS A 17 -7.49 -11.26 14.32
N ALA A 18 -7.33 -12.58 14.32
CA ALA A 18 -6.53 -13.27 15.33
C ALA A 18 -5.06 -12.83 15.27
N LEU A 19 -4.47 -12.78 14.06
CA LEU A 19 -3.10 -12.33 13.84
C LEU A 19 -2.89 -10.88 14.34
N VAL A 20 -3.84 -9.99 14.05
CA VAL A 20 -3.80 -8.59 14.47
C VAL A 20 -3.81 -8.49 15.99
N ALA A 21 -4.74 -9.17 16.65
CA ALA A 21 -4.85 -9.16 18.10
C ALA A 21 -3.61 -9.72 18.81
N GLU A 22 -3.02 -10.79 18.27
CA GLU A 22 -1.90 -11.49 18.89
C GLU A 22 -0.55 -10.78 18.66
N ARG A 23 -0.27 -10.35 17.42
CA ARG A 23 1.09 -9.96 17.00
C ARG A 23 1.24 -8.51 16.56
N ILE A 24 0.15 -7.83 16.22
CA ILE A 24 0.21 -6.48 15.64
C ILE A 24 -0.21 -5.42 16.67
N ALA A 25 -1.41 -5.57 17.24
CA ALA A 25 -2.00 -4.63 18.18
C ALA A 25 -1.12 -4.35 19.42
N PRO A 26 -0.48 -5.36 20.07
CA PRO A 26 0.31 -5.11 21.27
C PRO A 26 1.49 -4.15 21.08
N ARG A 27 1.99 -4.01 19.84
CA ARG A 27 3.17 -3.20 19.51
C ARG A 27 2.85 -1.93 18.73
N ALA A 28 1.61 -1.75 18.30
CA ALA A 28 1.22 -0.66 17.39
C ALA A 28 1.58 0.73 17.96
N ALA A 29 1.27 0.98 19.24
CA ALA A 29 1.56 2.26 19.88
C ALA A 29 3.06 2.54 20.06
N GLU A 30 3.86 1.51 20.38
CA GLU A 30 5.32 1.65 20.50
C GLU A 30 5.97 1.96 19.14
N ILE A 31 5.54 1.24 18.09
CA ILE A 31 6.01 1.43 16.72
C ILE A 31 5.67 2.84 16.22
N ASP A 32 4.44 3.31 16.46
CA ASP A 32 4.02 4.65 16.05
C ASP A 32 4.85 5.73 16.76
N ALA A 33 5.05 5.60 18.08
CA ALA A 33 5.81 6.56 18.87
C ALA A 33 7.31 6.62 18.51
N ARG A 34 7.93 5.47 18.22
CA ARG A 34 9.35 5.41 17.82
C ARG A 34 9.59 5.70 16.34
N ASP A 35 8.54 5.63 15.53
CA ASP A 35 8.61 5.70 14.08
C ASP A 35 9.66 4.71 13.53
N GLU A 36 9.60 3.45 13.97
CA GLU A 36 10.53 2.39 13.55
C GLU A 36 9.86 1.45 12.53
N PHE A 37 10.63 0.91 11.58
CA PHE A 37 10.07 -0.05 10.62
C PHE A 37 9.43 -1.25 11.37
N PRO A 38 8.17 -1.61 11.10
CA PRO A 38 7.43 -2.61 11.87
C PRO A 38 7.87 -4.04 11.52
N GLN A 39 9.08 -4.41 11.95
CA GLN A 39 9.74 -5.66 11.60
C GLN A 39 8.92 -6.90 11.96
N GLU A 40 8.26 -6.88 13.13
CA GLU A 40 7.41 -8.00 13.53
C GLU A 40 6.14 -8.13 12.68
N SER A 41 5.50 -7.01 12.32
CA SER A 41 4.37 -7.05 11.38
C SER A 41 4.80 -7.58 10.02
N TYR A 42 5.96 -7.12 9.52
CA TYR A 42 6.53 -7.61 8.28
C TYR A 42 6.75 -9.13 8.31
N GLN A 43 7.35 -9.65 9.38
CA GLN A 43 7.59 -11.09 9.55
C GLN A 43 6.28 -11.88 9.66
N ALA A 44 5.31 -11.39 10.43
CA ALA A 44 3.99 -12.00 10.56
C ALA A 44 3.26 -12.08 9.20
N PHE A 45 3.33 -11.03 8.40
CA PHE A 45 2.68 -10.97 7.08
C PHE A 45 3.39 -11.84 6.03
N LYS A 46 4.71 -12.02 6.16
CA LYS A 46 5.47 -12.99 5.36
C LYS A 46 5.02 -14.41 5.67
N GLU A 47 4.98 -14.79 6.95
CA GLU A 47 4.61 -16.14 7.41
C GLU A 47 3.17 -16.53 7.03
N THR A 48 2.25 -15.57 7.11
CA THR A 48 0.83 -15.78 6.80
C THR A 48 0.46 -15.50 5.34
N GLY A 49 1.43 -15.11 4.51
CA GLY A 49 1.22 -14.87 3.07
C GLY A 49 0.44 -13.59 2.73
N LEU A 50 0.21 -12.68 3.69
CA LEU A 50 -0.53 -11.43 3.46
C LEU A 50 0.18 -10.47 2.48
N LEU A 51 1.49 -10.62 2.28
CA LEU A 51 2.25 -9.84 1.30
C LEU A 51 2.09 -10.33 -0.15
N LYS A 52 1.48 -11.50 -0.38
CA LYS A 52 1.33 -12.10 -1.73
C LYS A 52 -0.10 -12.41 -2.14
N LEU A 53 -1.10 -11.89 -1.42
CA LEU A 53 -2.53 -12.19 -1.61
C LEU A 53 -3.00 -12.10 -3.07
N SER A 54 -2.56 -11.07 -3.79
CA SER A 54 -3.02 -10.81 -5.16
C SER A 54 -2.33 -11.65 -6.23
N LEU A 55 -1.25 -12.36 -5.90
CA LEU A 55 -0.59 -13.26 -6.85
C LEU A 55 -1.55 -14.37 -7.29
N PRO A 56 -1.43 -14.86 -8.53
CA PRO A 56 -2.10 -16.10 -8.97
C PRO A 56 -1.71 -17.30 -8.09
N THR A 57 -2.56 -18.33 -8.12
CA THR A 57 -2.37 -19.54 -7.31
C THR A 57 -1.07 -20.27 -7.67
N GLU A 58 -0.66 -20.30 -8.94
CA GLU A 58 0.60 -20.93 -9.33
C GLU A 58 1.86 -20.26 -8.75
N TYR A 59 1.74 -19.03 -8.23
CA TYR A 59 2.80 -18.31 -7.51
C TYR A 59 2.55 -18.25 -5.99
N GLY A 60 1.63 -19.08 -5.47
CA GLY A 60 1.34 -19.19 -4.04
C GLY A 60 0.49 -18.06 -3.44
N GLY A 61 -0.18 -17.27 -4.28
CA GLY A 61 -1.20 -16.32 -3.84
C GLY A 61 -2.61 -16.92 -3.87
N ILE A 62 -3.62 -16.11 -3.57
CA ILE A 62 -5.04 -16.50 -3.61
C ILE A 62 -5.84 -15.70 -4.65
N ARG A 63 -5.13 -14.99 -5.53
CA ARG A 63 -5.69 -14.10 -6.54
C ARG A 63 -6.71 -13.11 -5.96
N ALA A 64 -6.42 -12.57 -4.78
CA ALA A 64 -7.34 -11.74 -4.01
C ALA A 64 -8.03 -10.67 -4.87
N ASN A 65 -9.35 -10.58 -4.71
CA ASN A 65 -10.18 -9.54 -5.33
C ASN A 65 -10.24 -8.30 -4.42
N ALA A 66 -10.92 -7.25 -4.89
CA ALA A 66 -11.03 -6.00 -4.14
C ALA A 66 -11.66 -6.20 -2.74
N THR A 67 -12.75 -6.95 -2.64
CA THR A 67 -13.42 -7.22 -1.37
C THR A 67 -12.52 -7.94 -0.37
N THR A 68 -11.79 -8.96 -0.81
CA THR A 68 -10.83 -9.69 0.04
C THR A 68 -9.74 -8.75 0.56
N LEU A 69 -9.23 -7.85 -0.28
CA LEU A 69 -8.24 -6.85 0.14
C LEU A 69 -8.83 -5.81 1.10
N CYS A 70 -10.07 -5.37 0.89
CA CYS A 70 -10.77 -4.49 1.84
C CYS A 70 -10.75 -5.09 3.23
N LEU A 71 -11.17 -6.37 3.37
CA LEU A 71 -11.25 -7.06 4.66
C LEU A 71 -9.90 -7.12 5.37
N VAL A 72 -8.84 -7.48 4.64
CA VAL A 72 -7.48 -7.59 5.21
C VAL A 72 -6.98 -6.23 5.67
N ILE A 73 -7.11 -5.20 4.82
CA ILE A 73 -6.57 -3.86 5.10
C ILE A 73 -7.36 -3.17 6.22
N GLU A 74 -8.69 -3.28 6.20
CA GLU A 74 -9.57 -2.78 7.26
C GLU A 74 -9.20 -3.40 8.60
N GLU A 75 -9.11 -4.74 8.68
CA GLU A 75 -8.85 -5.44 9.94
C GLU A 75 -7.48 -5.08 10.54
N ILE A 76 -6.43 -4.99 9.72
CA ILE A 76 -5.11 -4.55 10.21
C ILE A 76 -5.15 -3.08 10.69
N SER A 77 -5.88 -2.23 9.96
CA SER A 77 -5.94 -0.79 10.25
C SER A 77 -6.71 -0.44 11.51
N LYS A 78 -7.55 -1.35 12.05
CA LYS A 78 -8.18 -1.20 13.37
C LYS A 78 -7.17 -1.00 14.49
N SER A 79 -5.98 -1.59 14.35
CA SER A 79 -4.94 -1.55 15.39
C SER A 79 -3.66 -0.85 14.94
N SER A 80 -3.19 -1.10 13.70
CA SER A 80 -1.95 -0.51 13.18
C SER A 80 -2.08 -0.14 11.70
N PRO A 81 -2.52 1.10 11.40
CA PRO A 81 -2.55 1.61 10.03
C PRO A 81 -1.17 1.66 9.38
N ALA A 82 -0.10 1.84 10.16
CA ALA A 82 1.26 1.78 9.67
C ALA A 82 1.64 0.39 9.15
N SER A 83 1.24 -0.67 9.85
CA SER A 83 1.45 -2.05 9.39
C SER A 83 0.62 -2.35 8.13
N ALA A 84 -0.60 -1.83 8.02
CA ALA A 84 -1.43 -1.99 6.81
C ALA A 84 -0.73 -1.45 5.54
N LEU A 85 0.16 -0.45 5.68
CA LEU A 85 0.96 0.10 4.58
C LEU A 85 2.12 -0.80 4.11
N LEU A 86 2.37 -1.95 4.75
CA LEU A 86 3.19 -3.02 4.16
C LEU A 86 2.41 -3.80 3.10
N VAL A 87 1.10 -4.01 3.34
CA VAL A 87 0.23 -4.80 2.47
C VAL A 87 -0.27 -3.93 1.31
N PHE A 88 -0.85 -2.77 1.61
CA PHE A 88 -1.57 -1.96 0.62
C PHE A 88 -0.75 -1.66 -0.66
N PRO A 89 0.33 -0.87 -0.62
CA PRO A 89 1.16 -0.58 -1.80
C PRO A 89 1.74 -1.84 -2.47
N THR A 90 2.11 -2.86 -1.68
CA THR A 90 2.61 -4.13 -2.24
C THR A 90 1.55 -4.81 -3.10
N GLN A 91 0.32 -4.92 -2.60
CA GLN A 91 -0.80 -5.46 -3.36
C GLN A 91 -1.17 -4.59 -4.56
N ALA A 92 -1.02 -3.27 -4.47
CA ALA A 92 -1.29 -2.36 -5.58
C ALA A 92 -0.36 -2.63 -6.78
N VAL A 93 0.94 -2.83 -6.51
CA VAL A 93 1.92 -3.16 -7.55
C VAL A 93 1.67 -4.55 -8.13
N ILE A 94 1.47 -5.57 -7.28
CA ILE A 94 1.17 -6.94 -7.74
C ILE A 94 -0.06 -6.95 -8.65
N ARG A 95 -1.15 -6.31 -8.22
CA ARG A 95 -2.38 -6.24 -9.02
C ARG A 95 -2.19 -5.52 -10.33
N THR A 96 -1.43 -4.42 -10.32
CA THR A 96 -1.14 -3.69 -11.56
C THR A 96 -0.43 -4.62 -12.56
N ILE A 97 0.65 -5.30 -12.15
CA ILE A 97 1.35 -6.26 -13.02
C ILE A 97 0.43 -7.40 -13.47
N ARG A 98 -0.45 -7.89 -12.58
CA ARG A 98 -1.41 -8.96 -12.91
C ARG A 98 -2.40 -8.55 -13.99
N GLU A 99 -2.84 -7.31 -13.95
CA GLU A 99 -3.87 -6.78 -14.86
C GLU A 99 -3.29 -6.34 -16.21
N VAL A 100 -2.05 -5.82 -16.25
CA VAL A 100 -1.51 -5.20 -17.48
C VAL A 100 -0.16 -5.73 -17.96
N GLY A 101 0.52 -6.57 -17.17
CA GLY A 101 1.82 -7.13 -17.55
C GLY A 101 1.69 -8.20 -18.63
N THR A 102 2.77 -8.40 -19.40
CA THR A 102 2.89 -9.57 -20.30
C THR A 102 3.07 -10.85 -19.48
N GLU A 103 2.90 -12.02 -20.10
CA GLU A 103 3.12 -13.30 -19.42
C GLU A 103 4.56 -13.46 -18.93
N GLU A 104 5.55 -12.97 -19.69
CA GLU A 104 6.96 -12.96 -19.31
C GLU A 104 7.21 -12.06 -18.10
N GLN A 105 6.58 -10.87 -18.07
CA GLN A 105 6.67 -9.96 -16.93
C GLN A 105 6.03 -10.56 -15.69
N LYS A 106 4.81 -11.12 -15.82
CA LYS A 106 4.12 -11.80 -14.73
C LYS A 106 4.98 -12.93 -14.19
N HIS A 107 5.46 -13.83 -15.05
CA HIS A 107 6.32 -14.94 -14.62
C HIS A 107 7.58 -14.45 -13.90
N ARG A 108 8.31 -13.50 -14.50
CA ARG A 108 9.54 -12.96 -13.90
C ARG A 108 9.29 -12.31 -12.53
N PHE A 109 8.33 -11.39 -12.43
CA PHE A 109 8.09 -10.66 -11.18
C PHE A 109 7.37 -11.53 -10.14
N PHE A 110 6.37 -12.30 -10.52
CA PHE A 110 5.62 -13.13 -9.58
C PHE A 110 6.45 -14.28 -9.02
N SER A 111 7.34 -14.87 -9.81
CA SER A 111 8.29 -15.87 -9.30
C SER A 111 9.14 -15.29 -8.17
N THR A 112 9.62 -14.04 -8.31
CA THR A 112 10.42 -13.39 -7.26
C THR A 112 9.61 -12.98 -6.02
N MET A 113 8.30 -12.79 -6.16
CA MET A 113 7.39 -12.43 -5.05
C MET A 113 6.71 -13.64 -4.41
N SER A 114 6.85 -14.84 -4.99
CA SER A 114 6.15 -16.07 -4.58
C SER A 114 6.41 -16.51 -3.14
N ALA A 115 7.60 -16.19 -2.61
CA ALA A 115 7.95 -16.43 -1.21
C ALA A 115 7.15 -15.56 -0.22
N GLY A 116 6.51 -14.49 -0.69
CA GLY A 116 5.74 -13.58 0.16
C GLY A 116 6.61 -12.68 1.04
N ASP A 117 7.85 -12.43 0.66
CA ASP A 117 8.82 -11.64 1.42
C ASP A 117 9.35 -10.43 0.66
N LYS A 118 8.58 -9.97 -0.33
CA LYS A 118 8.91 -8.79 -1.13
C LYS A 118 7.87 -7.72 -0.88
N LEU A 119 8.37 -6.55 -0.53
CA LEU A 119 7.60 -5.32 -0.48
C LEU A 119 7.69 -4.61 -1.82
N ALA A 120 6.64 -3.90 -2.21
CA ALA A 120 6.66 -3.07 -3.41
C ALA A 120 6.07 -1.68 -3.16
N ALA A 121 6.62 -0.68 -3.84
CA ALA A 121 6.25 0.73 -3.68
C ALA A 121 5.62 1.30 -4.95
N PHE A 122 4.62 2.15 -4.76
CA PHE A 122 3.94 2.87 -5.83
C PHE A 122 4.47 4.30 -5.91
N CYS A 123 5.09 4.66 -7.04
CA CYS A 123 5.93 5.86 -7.14
C CYS A 123 5.42 6.81 -8.22
N LEU A 124 4.57 7.75 -7.81
CA LEU A 124 3.91 8.72 -8.70
C LEU A 124 4.33 10.16 -8.40
N THR A 125 4.07 10.59 -7.16
CA THR A 125 4.23 11.97 -6.66
C THR A 125 5.65 12.49 -6.81
N GLU A 126 5.76 13.75 -7.22
CA GLU A 126 7.02 14.49 -7.32
C GLU A 126 6.96 15.76 -6.44
N PRO A 127 8.09 16.38 -6.08
CA PRO A 127 8.12 17.55 -5.19
C PRO A 127 7.14 18.67 -5.59
N ASN A 128 7.00 18.93 -6.89
CA ASN A 128 6.12 19.97 -7.42
C ASN A 128 4.80 19.44 -8.01
N TYR A 129 4.60 18.12 -8.02
CA TYR A 129 3.48 17.47 -8.72
C TYR A 129 2.89 16.33 -7.89
N GLY A 130 1.93 16.67 -7.03
CA GLY A 130 1.10 15.71 -6.31
C GLY A 130 -0.26 15.53 -6.96
N SER A 131 -1.19 16.46 -6.68
CA SER A 131 -2.53 16.43 -7.27
C SER A 131 -2.52 16.61 -8.79
N ASP A 132 -1.60 17.43 -9.31
CA ASP A 132 -1.35 17.55 -10.75
C ASP A 132 -0.37 16.49 -11.26
N ALA A 133 -0.67 15.22 -10.99
CA ALA A 133 0.18 14.08 -11.37
C ALA A 133 0.40 13.98 -12.89
N GLY A 134 -0.49 14.56 -13.70
CA GLY A 134 -0.33 14.65 -15.14
C GLY A 134 0.91 15.46 -15.55
N SER A 135 1.37 16.38 -14.71
CA SER A 135 2.50 17.28 -15.01
C SER A 135 3.85 16.76 -14.54
N LEU A 136 3.94 15.49 -14.10
CA LEU A 136 5.19 14.87 -13.66
C LEU A 136 6.34 15.03 -14.67
N GLN A 137 7.56 15.17 -14.16
CA GLN A 137 8.76 15.55 -14.88
C GLN A 137 9.88 14.50 -14.85
N THR A 138 9.81 13.47 -13.99
CA THR A 138 10.77 12.36 -14.04
C THR A 138 10.80 11.78 -15.44
N ARG A 139 11.95 11.77 -16.11
CA ARG A 139 12.11 11.39 -17.52
C ARG A 139 12.70 9.99 -17.63
N ALA A 140 12.37 9.30 -18.71
CA ALA A 140 12.92 8.01 -19.07
C ALA A 140 13.18 7.96 -20.58
N ASN A 141 14.44 8.09 -20.99
CA ASN A 141 14.81 8.07 -22.42
C ASN A 141 15.28 6.67 -22.82
N LEU A 142 14.80 6.14 -23.94
CA LEU A 142 15.23 4.82 -24.43
C LEU A 142 16.60 4.93 -25.10
N GLU A 143 17.61 4.28 -24.53
CA GLU A 143 19.00 4.26 -25.02
C GLU A 143 19.56 2.84 -24.96
N ASN A 144 20.00 2.31 -26.11
CA ASN A 144 20.64 1.00 -26.21
C ASN A 144 19.82 -0.13 -25.54
N GLY A 145 18.50 -0.15 -25.74
CA GLY A 145 17.61 -1.19 -25.20
C GLY A 145 17.21 -1.03 -23.72
N ALA A 146 17.60 0.06 -23.07
CA ALA A 146 17.20 0.38 -21.69
C ALA A 146 16.68 1.82 -21.58
N TYR A 147 15.71 2.04 -20.72
CA TYR A 147 15.31 3.37 -20.30
C TYR A 147 16.34 3.93 -19.31
N VAL A 148 16.87 5.11 -19.59
CA VAL A 148 17.70 5.88 -18.66
C VAL A 148 16.79 6.85 -17.93
N VAL A 149 16.57 6.60 -16.63
CA VAL A 149 15.60 7.31 -15.81
C VAL A 149 16.29 8.35 -14.93
N ASN A 150 15.81 9.59 -15.02
CA ASN A 150 16.31 10.73 -14.26
C ASN A 150 15.17 11.54 -13.64
N GLY A 151 15.30 11.86 -12.35
CA GLY A 151 14.34 12.68 -11.60
C GLY A 151 14.27 12.31 -10.13
N SER A 152 13.21 12.75 -9.46
CA SER A 152 12.93 12.36 -8.09
C SER A 152 11.44 12.19 -7.85
N LYS A 153 11.10 11.29 -6.91
CA LYS A 153 9.75 11.10 -6.39
C LYS A 153 9.75 11.43 -4.91
N THR A 154 8.63 11.95 -4.42
CA THR A 154 8.47 12.30 -3.00
C THR A 154 7.32 11.54 -2.37
N TYR A 155 7.36 11.41 -1.04
CA TYR A 155 6.38 10.67 -0.25
C TYR A 155 6.22 9.20 -0.66
N ILE A 156 7.33 8.53 -0.98
CA ILE A 156 7.30 7.12 -1.37
C ILE A 156 7.21 6.23 -0.14
N THR A 157 6.02 5.69 0.09
CA THR A 157 5.76 4.68 1.13
C THR A 157 6.55 3.40 0.84
N GLN A 158 7.23 2.91 1.88
CA GLN A 158 8.24 1.84 1.86
C GLN A 158 9.50 2.17 1.04
N GLY A 159 9.79 3.46 0.76
CA GLY A 159 10.92 3.91 -0.08
C GLY A 159 12.17 3.03 0.05
N PRO A 160 12.97 3.12 1.13
CA PRO A 160 14.19 2.32 1.27
C PRO A 160 13.94 0.85 1.69
N HIS A 161 12.71 0.36 1.78
CA HIS A 161 12.38 -1.02 2.22
C HIS A 161 11.76 -1.88 1.12
N ALA A 162 11.26 -1.28 0.05
CA ALA A 162 10.70 -2.01 -1.07
C ALA A 162 11.79 -2.71 -1.89
N HIS A 163 11.36 -3.77 -2.57
CA HIS A 163 12.18 -4.58 -3.48
C HIS A 163 11.88 -4.24 -4.94
N PHE A 164 10.66 -3.77 -5.22
CA PHE A 164 10.20 -3.36 -6.54
C PHE A 164 9.46 -2.03 -6.45
N TYR A 165 9.67 -1.17 -7.44
CA TYR A 165 9.07 0.15 -7.53
C TYR A 165 8.29 0.25 -8.84
N LEU A 166 6.98 0.48 -8.76
CA LEU A 166 6.19 0.88 -9.91
C LEU A 166 6.32 2.40 -10.08
N VAL A 167 7.15 2.82 -11.04
CA VAL A 167 7.54 4.22 -11.21
C VAL A 167 6.88 4.80 -12.45
N PHE A 168 6.13 5.88 -12.25
CA PHE A 168 5.53 6.64 -13.34
C PHE A 168 6.52 7.70 -13.83
N VAL A 169 6.82 7.66 -15.12
CA VAL A 169 7.86 8.47 -15.77
C VAL A 169 7.33 9.04 -17.07
N ARG A 170 7.99 10.06 -17.61
CA ARG A 170 7.71 10.60 -18.93
C ARG A 170 8.70 10.05 -19.95
N THR A 171 8.24 9.23 -20.89
CA THR A 171 9.10 8.63 -21.94
C THR A 171 9.06 9.39 -23.26
N GLY A 172 8.06 10.25 -23.47
CA GLY A 172 7.89 10.95 -24.74
C GLY A 172 7.35 12.37 -24.60
N PRO A 173 7.31 13.12 -25.71
CA PRO A 173 6.67 14.43 -25.75
C PRO A 173 5.17 14.27 -25.48
N GLY A 174 4.58 15.25 -24.81
CA GLY A 174 3.17 15.22 -24.47
C GLY A 174 2.85 16.24 -23.39
N LYS A 175 1.65 16.80 -23.46
CA LYS A 175 1.12 17.68 -22.40
C LYS A 175 0.33 16.84 -21.41
N ARG A 176 0.46 17.17 -20.12
CA ARG A 176 -0.24 16.49 -19.04
C ARG A 176 -0.01 14.98 -19.13
N THR A 177 -1.10 14.22 -19.13
CA THR A 177 -1.15 12.77 -19.04
C THR A 177 -0.55 12.04 -20.24
N ALA A 178 -0.48 12.70 -21.40
CA ALA A 178 0.15 12.15 -22.59
C ALA A 178 1.66 12.00 -22.39
N GLY A 179 2.20 10.84 -22.78
CA GLY A 179 3.63 10.54 -22.67
C GLY A 179 4.07 10.05 -21.29
N ILE A 180 3.14 9.85 -20.34
CA ILE A 180 3.43 9.15 -19.08
C ILE A 180 3.43 7.64 -19.33
N SER A 181 4.46 6.97 -18.85
CA SER A 181 4.69 5.53 -18.90
C SER A 181 4.90 4.98 -17.49
N ALA A 182 4.85 3.65 -17.33
CA ALA A 182 5.09 2.99 -16.05
C ALA A 182 6.18 1.92 -16.19
N LEU A 183 7.21 2.01 -15.35
CA LEU A 183 8.33 1.08 -15.31
C LEU A 183 8.34 0.34 -13.96
N ILE A 184 8.68 -0.95 -13.99
CA ILE A 184 9.08 -1.66 -12.76
C ILE A 184 10.59 -1.53 -12.58
N ILE A 185 11.03 -0.89 -11.51
CA ILE A 185 12.44 -0.75 -11.17
C ILE A 185 12.75 -1.66 -9.96
N PRO A 186 13.70 -2.60 -10.06
CA PRO A 186 14.21 -3.35 -8.90
C PRO A 186 15.04 -2.46 -7.96
N ARG A 187 15.02 -2.77 -6.66
CA ARG A 187 15.76 -2.03 -5.60
C ARG A 187 17.24 -1.84 -5.88
N ASP A 188 17.92 -2.88 -6.36
CA ASP A 188 19.38 -2.86 -6.50
C ASP A 188 19.83 -2.29 -7.86
N THR A 189 18.94 -1.61 -8.58
CA THR A 189 19.28 -0.99 -9.86
C THR A 189 20.23 0.19 -9.61
N PRO A 190 21.43 0.22 -10.21
CA PRO A 190 22.37 1.33 -10.02
C PRO A 190 21.76 2.68 -10.35
N GLY A 191 22.10 3.69 -9.54
CA GLY A 191 21.58 5.06 -9.65
C GLY A 191 20.27 5.32 -8.88
N LEU A 192 19.60 4.27 -8.40
CA LEU A 192 18.45 4.39 -7.50
C LEU A 192 18.95 4.59 -6.06
N SER A 193 18.51 5.68 -5.42
CA SER A 193 18.79 5.95 -4.01
C SER A 193 17.59 6.59 -3.33
N PHE A 194 17.66 6.74 -2.00
CA PHE A 194 16.60 7.32 -1.20
C PHE A 194 17.14 8.43 -0.32
N GLY A 195 16.34 9.48 -0.16
CA GLY A 195 16.61 10.56 0.78
C GLY A 195 16.41 10.11 2.22
N LYS A 196 16.42 11.09 3.13
CA LYS A 196 16.10 10.84 4.55
C LYS A 196 14.65 10.37 4.68
N LYS A 197 14.40 9.60 5.75
CA LYS A 197 13.04 9.28 6.17
C LYS A 197 12.30 10.56 6.58
N GLU A 198 11.09 10.72 6.05
CA GLU A 198 10.18 11.82 6.37
C GLU A 198 9.69 11.73 7.82
N ARG A 199 9.73 12.86 8.54
CA ARG A 199 9.09 13.02 9.84
C ARG A 199 7.64 13.41 9.64
N LYS A 200 6.72 12.59 10.16
CA LYS A 200 5.27 12.71 9.92
C LYS A 200 4.52 12.91 11.24
N MET A 201 3.31 13.47 11.16
CA MET A 201 2.41 13.62 12.31
C MET A 201 1.93 12.28 12.88
N GLY A 202 1.77 11.26 12.03
CA GLY A 202 1.32 9.93 12.41
C GLY A 202 1.68 8.91 11.34
N LEU A 203 1.12 7.70 11.45
CA LEU A 203 1.56 6.52 10.68
C LEU A 203 3.03 6.23 10.96
N GLY A 204 3.45 6.40 12.21
CA GLY A 204 4.79 6.06 12.66
C GLY A 204 5.08 4.59 12.39
N GLY A 205 6.26 4.33 11.85
CA GLY A 205 6.70 3.04 11.37
C GLY A 205 6.41 2.80 9.89
N SER A 206 5.49 3.53 9.28
CA SER A 206 5.44 3.62 7.82
C SER A 206 6.61 4.46 7.32
N VAL A 207 7.62 3.81 6.73
CA VAL A 207 8.79 4.50 6.20
C VAL A 207 8.40 5.19 4.89
N THR A 208 8.53 6.51 4.87
CA THR A 208 8.26 7.35 3.72
C THR A 208 9.52 8.14 3.43
N SER A 209 9.95 8.22 2.16
CA SER A 209 11.14 8.97 1.79
C SER A 209 11.02 9.58 0.40
N GLU A 210 11.92 10.51 0.09
CA GLU A 210 12.27 10.82 -1.29
C GLU A 210 12.95 9.62 -1.95
N MET A 211 12.69 9.43 -3.24
CA MET A 211 13.35 8.49 -4.13
C MET A 211 14.08 9.30 -5.21
N ILE A 212 15.36 9.03 -5.39
CA ILE A 212 16.25 9.76 -6.29
C ILE A 212 16.69 8.81 -7.39
N LEU A 213 16.53 9.24 -8.64
CA LEU A 213 16.85 8.48 -9.84
C LEU A 213 17.92 9.26 -10.62
N THR A 214 19.15 8.77 -10.61
CA THR A 214 20.27 9.35 -11.36
C THR A 214 20.80 8.32 -12.35
N ASP A 215 20.54 8.54 -13.64
CA ASP A 215 20.93 7.65 -14.75
C ASP A 215 20.58 6.18 -14.53
N VAL A 216 19.41 5.92 -13.93
CA VAL A 216 18.95 4.56 -13.62
C VAL A 216 18.62 3.84 -14.91
N ARG A 217 19.39 2.79 -15.24
CA ARG A 217 19.21 2.01 -16.46
C ARG A 217 18.25 0.85 -16.22
N VAL A 218 17.06 0.93 -16.81
CA VAL A 218 15.99 -0.05 -16.67
C VAL A 218 15.76 -0.75 -18.01
N PRO A 219 15.84 -2.09 -18.10
CA PRO A 219 15.58 -2.80 -19.35
C PRO A 219 14.22 -2.41 -19.96
N LYS A 220 14.14 -2.31 -21.29
CA LYS A 220 12.88 -1.96 -21.99
C LYS A 220 11.73 -2.89 -21.60
N ASP A 221 12.02 -4.16 -21.33
CA ASP A 221 11.04 -5.19 -20.93
C ASP A 221 10.44 -4.99 -19.53
N ASN A 222 10.86 -3.96 -18.79
CA ASN A 222 10.23 -3.55 -17.54
C ASN A 222 9.14 -2.49 -17.73
N LEU A 223 8.93 -2.01 -18.96
CA LEU A 223 7.80 -1.17 -19.32
C LEU A 223 6.51 -1.96 -19.28
N LEU A 224 5.54 -1.49 -18.50
CA LEU A 224 4.20 -2.04 -18.50
C LEU A 224 3.40 -1.44 -19.67
N LEU A 225 2.73 -2.31 -20.43
CA LEU A 225 2.06 -1.97 -21.69
C LEU A 225 3.06 -1.31 -22.68
N SER A 226 2.65 -0.22 -23.32
CA SER A 226 3.46 0.55 -24.26
C SER A 226 3.71 1.97 -23.73
N GLU A 227 4.64 2.69 -24.37
CA GLU A 227 4.94 4.07 -24.00
C GLU A 227 3.68 4.95 -24.06
N GLY A 228 3.54 5.85 -23.09
CA GLY A 228 2.39 6.74 -22.98
C GLY A 228 1.15 6.10 -22.33
N GLN A 229 1.18 4.81 -21.99
CA GLN A 229 0.05 4.12 -21.33
C GLN A 229 0.06 4.20 -19.80
N GLY A 230 1.03 4.87 -19.19
CA GLY A 230 1.13 5.01 -17.73
C GLY A 230 -0.11 5.68 -17.12
N TRP A 231 -0.70 6.68 -17.79
CA TRP A 231 -1.96 7.26 -17.31
C TRP A 231 -3.15 6.30 -17.39
N THR A 232 -3.21 5.45 -18.44
CA THR A 232 -4.22 4.39 -18.56
C THR A 232 -4.09 3.40 -17.41
N ILE A 233 -2.86 2.98 -17.08
CA ILE A 233 -2.56 2.11 -15.94
C ILE A 233 -3.04 2.74 -14.64
N LEU A 234 -2.64 3.98 -14.37
CA LEU A 234 -3.04 4.69 -13.16
C LEU A 234 -4.57 4.80 -13.04
N SER A 235 -5.22 5.27 -14.12
CA SER A 235 -6.63 5.64 -14.09
C SER A 235 -7.60 4.46 -14.11
N ARG A 236 -7.24 3.35 -14.79
CA ARG A 236 -8.11 2.18 -14.95
C ARG A 236 -7.77 1.02 -14.02
N HIS A 237 -6.48 0.81 -13.73
CA HIS A 237 -6.00 -0.38 -13.02
C HIS A 237 -5.58 -0.09 -11.59
N SER A 238 -4.95 1.07 -11.35
CA SER A 238 -4.52 1.45 -10.00
C SER A 238 -5.59 2.22 -9.21
N ASN A 239 -6.40 3.08 -9.84
CA ASN A 239 -7.45 3.87 -9.15
C ASN A 239 -8.41 3.08 -8.24
N PRO A 240 -8.83 1.84 -8.57
CA PRO A 240 -9.63 1.02 -7.65
C PRO A 240 -9.00 0.84 -6.27
N MET A 241 -7.69 1.01 -6.13
CA MET A 241 -6.96 0.98 -4.86
C MET A 241 -7.35 2.06 -3.87
N ARG A 242 -8.03 3.12 -4.33
CA ARG A 242 -8.64 4.11 -3.44
C ARG A 242 -9.73 3.47 -2.57
N VAL A 243 -10.50 2.53 -3.11
CA VAL A 243 -11.57 1.83 -2.38
C VAL A 243 -10.97 0.75 -1.48
N TRP A 244 -10.30 -0.24 -2.06
CA TRP A 244 -9.84 -1.39 -1.27
C TRP A 244 -8.63 -1.12 -0.39
N GLY A 245 -7.89 -0.03 -0.65
CA GLY A 245 -6.77 0.41 0.15
C GLY A 245 -7.14 1.56 1.06
N ALA A 246 -7.13 2.79 0.54
CA ALA A 246 -7.25 4.00 1.34
C ALA A 246 -8.59 4.09 2.12
N ALA A 247 -9.73 3.80 1.49
CA ALA A 247 -11.03 3.85 2.16
C ALA A 247 -11.15 2.74 3.22
N SER A 248 -10.67 1.53 2.95
CA SER A 248 -10.61 0.44 3.94
C SER A 248 -9.69 0.75 5.12
N MET A 249 -8.56 1.42 4.90
CA MET A 249 -7.72 1.91 6.00
C MET A 249 -8.48 2.91 6.87
N ALA A 250 -9.14 3.89 6.26
CA ALA A 250 -9.93 4.89 6.99
C ALA A 250 -11.08 4.25 7.78
N LEU A 251 -11.78 3.29 7.18
CA LEU A 251 -12.84 2.52 7.85
C LEU A 251 -12.28 1.75 9.05
N GLY A 252 -11.19 1.01 8.86
CA GLY A 252 -10.56 0.27 9.96
C GLY A 252 -10.13 1.18 11.11
N ILE A 253 -9.51 2.32 10.82
CA ILE A 253 -9.15 3.33 11.83
C ILE A 253 -10.40 3.80 12.60
N ALA A 254 -11.49 4.13 11.89
CA ALA A 254 -12.73 4.59 12.49
C ALA A 254 -13.36 3.51 13.39
N GLU A 255 -13.37 2.25 12.94
CA GLU A 255 -13.88 1.12 13.72
C GLU A 255 -13.04 0.87 14.97
N GLY A 256 -11.71 0.88 14.86
CA GLY A 256 -10.81 0.75 16.01
C GLY A 256 -11.01 1.87 17.03
N ALA A 257 -11.16 3.11 16.57
CA ALA A 257 -11.45 4.26 17.43
C ALA A 257 -12.82 4.14 18.12
N TYR A 258 -13.85 3.68 17.39
CA TYR A 258 -15.18 3.41 17.95
C TYR A 258 -15.14 2.34 19.03
N GLU A 259 -14.48 1.20 18.78
CA GLU A 259 -14.37 0.09 19.72
C GLU A 259 -13.65 0.53 21.01
N ALA A 260 -12.54 1.26 20.87
CA ALA A 260 -11.80 1.81 22.01
C ALA A 260 -12.64 2.81 22.83
N ALA A 261 -13.35 3.72 22.15
CA ALA A 261 -14.21 4.71 22.80
C ALA A 261 -15.39 4.05 23.53
N LEU A 262 -16.03 3.06 22.90
CA LEU A 262 -17.14 2.30 23.49
C LEU A 262 -16.69 1.54 24.74
N GLU A 263 -15.55 0.85 24.67
CA GLU A 263 -15.03 0.09 25.80
C GLU A 263 -14.67 1.01 26.96
N PHE A 264 -13.96 2.11 26.69
CA PHE A 264 -13.65 3.11 27.71
C PHE A 264 -14.92 3.71 28.33
N ALA A 265 -15.94 3.99 27.53
CA ALA A 265 -17.18 4.56 28.01
C ALA A 265 -17.94 3.64 28.97
N LYS A 266 -17.88 2.32 28.76
CA LYS A 266 -18.47 1.31 29.64
C LYS A 266 -17.71 1.14 30.95
N GLN A 267 -16.40 1.39 30.95
CA GLN A 267 -15.55 1.22 32.12
C GLN A 267 -15.46 2.48 32.98
N ARG A 268 -15.31 3.66 32.39
CA ARG A 268 -15.07 4.93 33.10
C ARG A 268 -16.30 5.39 33.88
N THR A 269 -16.09 5.75 35.15
CA THR A 269 -17.15 6.25 36.06
C THR A 269 -16.98 7.75 36.34
N GLN A 270 -18.05 8.52 36.18
CA GLN A 270 -18.17 9.92 36.64
C GLN A 270 -19.60 10.16 37.16
N PHE A 271 -19.75 11.07 38.13
CA PHE A 271 -21.04 11.33 38.78
C PHE A 271 -21.74 10.04 39.25
N LYS A 272 -20.96 9.12 39.84
CA LYS A 272 -21.41 7.80 40.37
C LYS A 272 -22.05 6.84 39.34
N ARG A 273 -21.86 7.05 38.03
CA ARG A 273 -22.34 6.13 36.97
C ARG A 273 -21.34 6.00 35.82
N LYS A 274 -21.47 4.94 35.03
CA LYS A 274 -20.65 4.76 33.82
C LYS A 274 -20.91 5.87 32.83
N ILE A 275 -19.88 6.38 32.15
CA ILE A 275 -20.08 7.49 31.21
C ILE A 275 -20.93 7.09 29.99
N ALA A 276 -20.95 5.80 29.64
CA ALA A 276 -21.88 5.24 28.64
C ALA A 276 -23.37 5.41 28.97
N SER A 277 -23.73 5.78 30.21
CA SER A 277 -25.13 6.05 30.59
C SER A 277 -25.58 7.49 30.29
N PHE A 278 -24.67 8.42 30.03
CA PHE A 278 -25.03 9.79 29.62
C PHE A 278 -25.57 9.78 28.19
N GLN A 279 -26.72 10.43 27.98
CA GLN A 279 -27.37 10.47 26.67
C GLN A 279 -26.49 11.08 25.58
N SER A 280 -25.78 12.17 25.89
CA SER A 280 -24.85 12.82 24.95
C SER A 280 -23.72 11.90 24.49
N ILE A 281 -23.18 11.07 25.38
CA ILE A 281 -22.16 10.07 25.03
C ILE A 281 -22.75 8.96 24.16
N ARG A 282 -23.98 8.51 24.46
CA ARG A 282 -24.66 7.52 23.62
C ARG A 282 -24.98 8.05 22.21
N PHE A 283 -25.36 9.31 22.10
CA PHE A 283 -25.59 9.95 20.79
C PHE A 283 -24.28 10.04 20.00
N MET A 284 -23.19 10.48 20.64
CA MET A 284 -21.88 10.48 20.00
C MET A 284 -21.45 9.09 19.51
N LEU A 285 -21.60 8.05 20.33
CA LEU A 285 -21.29 6.67 19.94
C LEU A 285 -22.24 6.15 18.85
N ALA A 286 -23.50 6.59 18.82
CA ALA A 286 -24.45 6.22 17.78
C ALA A 286 -24.09 6.87 16.44
N ASP A 287 -23.66 8.13 16.43
CA ASP A 287 -23.21 8.85 15.23
C ASP A 287 -21.91 8.26 14.65
N MET A 288 -21.09 7.61 15.47
CA MET A 288 -19.88 6.91 15.04
C MET A 288 -20.15 5.55 14.39
N LYS A 289 -21.30 4.92 14.62
CA LYS A 289 -21.57 3.51 14.29
C LYS A 289 -22.26 3.34 12.94
#